data_AF-A0A075GJR6-F1
#
_entry.id   AF-A0A075GJR6-F1
#
_cell.length_a   1.000
_cell.length_b   1.000
_cell.length_c   1.000
_cell.angle_alpha   90.00
_cell.angle_beta   90.00
_cell.angle_gamma   90.00
#
_symmetry.space_group_name_H-M   'P 1'
#
loop_
_entity.id
_entity.type
_entity.pdbx_description
1 polymer ?
#
loop_
_entity_poly.entity_id
_entity_poly.type
_entity_poly.pdbx_seq_one_letter_code
_entity_poly.pdbx_strand_id
1 'polypeptide(L)'
;MTTEVHELPEEGEIVIATIAKIGDHGAYATLDEYNNVQGFLHVSEIAHGWVRNISKFVKEGEKKVLLVKKIREGRAEIDLSLKQISREQQKRKLLDVKRFEKGKTLLKIYKRKQNYQIVMLKN
;
A
#
# COMPACT_ATOMS: atom_id res chain seq x y z
N MET A 1 -12.84 13.85 -20.74
CA MET A 1 -12.38 12.89 -19.71
C MET A 1 -11.17 13.51 -19.07
N THR A 2 -11.28 13.94 -17.81
CA THR A 2 -10.21 14.64 -17.10
C THR A 2 -9.21 13.60 -16.62
N THR A 3 -7.98 13.63 -17.12
CA THR A 3 -6.91 12.75 -16.64
C THR A 3 -6.51 13.26 -15.26
N GLU A 4 -6.99 12.62 -14.19
CA GLU A 4 -6.47 12.88 -12.85
C GLU A 4 -5.02 12.42 -12.83
N VAL A 5 -4.09 13.36 -12.61
CA VAL A 5 -2.68 13.05 -12.42
C VAL A 5 -2.56 12.42 -11.04
N HIS A 6 -2.60 11.10 -10.98
CA HIS A 6 -2.35 10.36 -9.74
C HIS A 6 -0.86 10.46 -9.43
N GLU A 7 -0.52 10.85 -8.20
CA GLU A 7 0.82 10.68 -7.66
C GLU A 7 1.14 9.18 -7.71
N LEU A 8 2.23 8.82 -8.39
CA LEU A 8 2.71 7.44 -8.49
C LEU A 8 3.89 7.26 -7.53
N PRO A 9 4.08 6.05 -6.98
CA PRO A 9 5.29 5.75 -6.21
C PRO A 9 6.53 5.80 -7.09
N GLU A 10 7.71 5.68 -6.48
CA GLU A 10 8.97 5.50 -7.22
C GLU A 10 9.34 4.02 -7.38
N GLU A 11 10.14 3.69 -8.41
CA GLU A 11 10.72 2.35 -8.51
C GLU A 11 11.65 2.06 -7.32
N GLY A 12 11.51 0.88 -6.72
CA GLY A 12 12.21 0.48 -5.50
C GLY A 12 11.49 0.91 -4.21
N GLU A 13 10.44 1.73 -4.30
CA GLU A 13 9.67 2.14 -3.13
C GLU A 13 8.96 0.95 -2.48
N ILE A 14 8.86 0.98 -1.15
CA ILE A 14 8.14 -0.02 -0.37
C ILE A 14 6.79 0.55 0.06
N VAL A 15 5.72 -0.08 -0.41
CA VAL A 15 4.34 0.38 -0.26
C VAL A 15 3.49 -0.64 0.49
N ILE A 16 2.39 -0.17 1.07
CA ILE A 16 1.29 -1.04 1.54
C ILE A 16 0.27 -1.16 0.42
N ALA A 17 -0.04 -2.40 0.05
CA ALA A 17 -1.09 -2.70 -0.92
C ALA A 17 -2.09 -3.71 -0.36
N THR A 18 -3.36 -3.54 -0.73
CA THR A 18 -4.43 -4.48 -0.40
C THR A 18 -4.63 -5.43 -1.58
N ILE A 19 -4.57 -6.74 -1.34
CA ILE A 19 -4.82 -7.75 -2.38
C ILE A 19 -6.30 -7.71 -2.77
N ALA A 20 -6.58 -7.36 -4.01
CA ALA A 20 -7.94 -7.24 -4.53
C ALA A 20 -8.46 -8.57 -5.09
N LYS A 21 -7.61 -9.30 -5.84
CA LYS A 21 -8.00 -10.56 -6.48
C LYS A 21 -6.79 -11.47 -6.70
N ILE A 22 -6.95 -12.76 -6.47
CA ILE A 22 -5.93 -13.76 -6.85
C ILE A 22 -6.29 -14.35 -8.22
N GLY A 23 -5.32 -14.45 -9.11
CA GLY A 23 -5.44 -15.09 -10.42
C GLY A 23 -4.42 -16.21 -10.60
N ASP A 24 -4.44 -16.84 -11.78
CA ASP A 24 -3.58 -18.00 -12.07
C ASP A 24 -2.08 -17.64 -12.13
N HIS A 25 -1.77 -16.41 -12.55
CA HIS A 25 -0.40 -15.94 -12.77
C HIS A 25 0.11 -14.96 -11.71
N GLY A 26 -0.70 -14.65 -10.68
CA GLY A 26 -0.34 -13.64 -9.69
C GLY A 26 -1.51 -13.15 -8.87
N ALA A 27 -1.35 -11.98 -8.28
CA ALA A 27 -2.39 -11.31 -7.52
C ALA A 27 -2.48 -9.83 -7.90
N TYR A 28 -3.70 -9.36 -8.13
CA TYR A 28 -4.00 -7.95 -8.30
C TYR A 28 -4.13 -7.29 -6.93
N ALA A 29 -3.57 -6.09 -6.80
CA ALA A 29 -3.58 -5.32 -5.57
C ALA A 29 -3.88 -3.84 -5.85
N THR A 30 -4.34 -3.13 -4.84
CA THR A 30 -4.52 -1.68 -4.87
C THR A 30 -3.57 -1.04 -3.86
N LEU A 31 -2.86 0.01 -4.27
CA LEU A 31 -1.93 0.74 -3.42
C LEU A 31 -2.69 1.77 -2.59
N ASP A 32 -2.86 1.50 -1.29
CA ASP A 32 -3.71 2.32 -0.41
C ASP A 32 -3.16 3.75 -0.24
N GLU A 33 -1.84 3.90 -0.32
CA GLU A 33 -1.12 5.17 -0.17
C GLU A 33 -1.24 6.06 -1.43
N TYR A 34 -1.64 5.49 -2.57
CA TYR A 34 -1.64 6.13 -3.88
C TYR A 34 -3.02 6.04 -4.54
N ASN A 35 -4.07 6.49 -3.85
CA ASN A 35 -5.45 6.54 -4.38
C ASN A 35 -5.95 5.22 -5.00
N ASN A 36 -5.52 4.08 -4.46
CA ASN A 36 -5.86 2.75 -4.97
C ASN A 36 -5.38 2.48 -6.41
N VAL A 37 -4.28 3.11 -6.83
CA VAL A 37 -3.58 2.76 -8.06
C VAL A 37 -3.39 1.24 -8.13
N GLN A 38 -3.66 0.68 -9.31
CA GLN A 38 -3.62 -0.76 -9.50
C GLN A 38 -2.17 -1.26 -9.55
N GLY A 39 -1.94 -2.42 -8.95
CA GLY A 39 -0.67 -3.12 -9.00
C GLY A 39 -0.87 -4.62 -9.23
N PHE A 40 0.16 -5.25 -9.76
CA PHE A 40 0.16 -6.66 -10.07
C PHE A 40 1.39 -7.35 -9.48
N LEU A 41 1.15 -8.34 -8.62
CA LEU A 41 2.16 -9.20 -8.03
C LEU A 41 2.22 -10.51 -8.82
N HIS A 42 3.13 -10.59 -9.79
CA HIS A 42 3.33 -11.80 -10.57
C HIS A 42 3.83 -12.97 -9.69
N VAL A 43 3.47 -14.22 -10.05
CA VAL A 43 3.85 -15.43 -9.30
C VAL A 43 5.36 -15.57 -9.11
N SER A 44 6.16 -15.14 -10.11
CA SER A 44 7.62 -15.15 -9.99
C SER A 44 8.14 -14.18 -8.93
N GLU A 45 7.35 -13.18 -8.53
CA GLU A 45 7.74 -12.14 -7.59
C GLU A 45 7.25 -12.40 -6.16
N ILE A 46 6.59 -13.53 -5.93
CA ILE A 46 6.08 -13.91 -4.61
C ILE A 46 7.18 -14.51 -3.72
N ALA A 47 8.03 -15.39 -4.28
CA ALA A 47 9.11 -16.07 -3.53
C ALA A 47 10.30 -16.41 -4.43
N HIS A 48 11.45 -16.73 -3.83
CA HIS A 48 12.67 -17.15 -4.55
C HIS A 48 12.63 -18.60 -5.08
N GLY A 49 11.59 -19.37 -4.74
CA GLY A 49 11.39 -20.76 -5.19
C GLY A 49 10.08 -20.95 -5.97
N TRP A 50 9.81 -22.19 -6.36
CA TRP A 50 8.58 -22.52 -7.08
C TRP A 50 7.33 -22.29 -6.20
N VAL A 51 6.42 -21.46 -6.69
CA VAL A 51 5.14 -21.18 -6.03
C VAL A 51 4.05 -22.02 -6.69
N ARG A 52 3.66 -23.13 -6.03
CA ARG A 52 2.57 -23.99 -6.51
C ARG A 52 1.17 -23.41 -6.20
N ASN A 53 1.04 -22.69 -5.10
CA ASN A 53 -0.24 -22.15 -4.66
C ASN A 53 -0.03 -20.74 -4.10
N ILE A 54 -0.50 -19.75 -4.86
CA ILE A 54 -0.40 -18.31 -4.54
C ILE A 54 -1.15 -17.98 -3.25
N SER A 55 -2.30 -18.61 -3.01
CA SER A 55 -3.16 -18.38 -1.84
C SER A 55 -2.50 -18.73 -0.49
N LYS A 56 -1.36 -19.44 -0.50
CA LYS A 56 -0.54 -19.66 0.70
C LYS A 56 0.27 -18.42 1.10
N PHE A 57 0.54 -17.52 0.17
CA PHE A 57 1.38 -16.35 0.38
C PHE A 57 0.58 -15.07 0.54
N VAL A 58 -0.56 -14.98 -0.14
CA VAL A 58 -1.46 -13.82 -0.17
C VAL A 58 -2.91 -14.27 -0.08
N LYS A 59 -3.77 -13.45 0.52
CA LYS A 59 -5.22 -13.64 0.56
C LYS A 59 -5.93 -12.39 0.06
N GLU A 60 -7.09 -12.55 -0.56
CA GLU A 60 -7.93 -11.40 -0.92
C GLU A 60 -8.35 -10.61 0.33
N GLY A 61 -8.32 -9.29 0.22
CA GLY A 61 -8.50 -8.35 1.33
C GLY A 61 -7.29 -8.20 2.26
N GLU A 62 -6.23 -9.00 2.09
CA GLU A 62 -5.03 -8.90 2.92
C GLU A 62 -4.19 -7.68 2.54
N LYS A 63 -3.70 -6.94 3.54
CA LYS A 63 -2.67 -5.91 3.34
C LYS A 63 -1.28 -6.53 3.34
N LYS A 64 -0.51 -6.26 2.30
CA LYS A 64 0.87 -6.70 2.15
C LYS A 64 1.80 -5.50 1.97
N VAL A 65 3.00 -5.64 2.51
CA VAL A 65 4.12 -4.75 2.20
C VAL A 65 4.78 -5.29 0.94
N LEU A 66 4.81 -4.48 -0.11
CA LEU A 66 5.31 -4.85 -1.43
C LEU A 66 6.29 -3.79 -1.94
N LEU A 67 7.24 -4.20 -2.77
CA LEU A 67 8.18 -3.30 -3.43
C LEU A 67 7.64 -2.99 -4.82
N VAL A 68 7.71 -1.72 -5.19
CA VAL A 68 7.44 -1.25 -6.54
C VAL A 68 8.61 -1.68 -7.42
N LYS A 69 8.39 -2.73 -8.21
CA LYS A 69 9.45 -3.31 -9.04
C LYS A 69 9.66 -2.50 -10.31
N LYS A 70 8.56 -2.12 -10.96
CA LYS A 70 8.60 -1.37 -12.22
C LYS A 70 7.32 -0.59 -12.44
N ILE A 71 7.45 0.63 -12.93
CA ILE A 71 6.33 1.45 -13.38
C ILE A 71 6.39 1.53 -14.90
N ARG A 72 5.32 1.10 -15.57
CA ARG A 72 5.27 1.07 -17.04
C ARG A 72 4.37 2.18 -17.53
N GLU A 73 4.98 3.16 -18.18
CA GLU A 73 4.25 4.20 -18.89
C GLU A 73 3.27 3.57 -19.90
N GLY A 74 2.00 3.99 -19.84
CA GLY A 74 0.93 3.49 -20.70
C GLY A 74 0.26 2.19 -20.23
N ARG A 75 0.71 1.55 -19.13
CA ARG A 75 -0.07 0.51 -18.46
C ARG A 75 -0.80 1.07 -17.25
N ALA A 76 -1.98 0.54 -16.99
CA ALA A 76 -2.80 0.91 -15.83
C ALA A 76 -2.27 0.31 -14.50
N GLU A 77 -1.29 -0.59 -14.55
CA GLU A 77 -0.86 -1.39 -13.40
C GLU A 77 0.66 -1.28 -13.15
N ILE A 78 1.03 -1.21 -11.87
CA ILE A 78 2.41 -1.21 -11.38
C ILE A 78 2.87 -2.66 -11.10
N ASP A 79 4.06 -3.03 -11.57
CA ASP A 79 4.64 -4.34 -11.24
C ASP A 79 5.14 -4.33 -9.79
N LEU A 80 4.67 -5.28 -8.98
CA LEU A 80 4.99 -5.40 -7.55
C LEU A 80 5.85 -6.62 -7.25
N SER A 81 6.60 -6.58 -6.15
CA SER A 81 7.39 -7.71 -5.67
C SER A 81 7.29 -7.91 -4.16
N LEU A 82 7.08 -9.16 -3.75
CA LEU A 82 7.12 -9.58 -2.35
C LEU A 82 8.50 -10.14 -1.99
N LYS A 83 9.14 -10.86 -2.93
CA LYS A 83 10.44 -11.51 -2.68
C LYS A 83 11.61 -10.53 -2.65
N GLN A 84 11.49 -9.37 -3.30
CA GLN A 84 12.57 -8.36 -3.36
C GLN A 84 12.65 -7.50 -2.09
N ILE A 85 11.91 -7.83 -1.04
CA ILE A 85 11.92 -7.12 0.24
C ILE A 85 12.51 -8.01 1.33
N SER A 86 13.47 -7.47 2.08
CA SER A 86 13.97 -8.14 3.29
C SER A 86 12.97 -8.05 4.45
N ARG A 87 13.03 -9.01 5.38
CA ARG A 87 12.19 -8.98 6.60
C ARG A 87 12.36 -7.69 7.41
N GLU A 88 13.57 -7.12 7.44
CA GLU A 88 13.84 -5.88 8.15
C GLU A 88 13.17 -4.67 7.47
N GLN A 89 13.26 -4.57 6.15
CA GLN A 89 12.55 -3.54 5.39
C GLN A 89 11.04 -3.64 5.57
N GLN A 90 10.49 -4.86 5.54
CA GLN A 90 9.07 -5.10 5.79
C GLN A 90 8.65 -4.64 7.19
N LYS A 91 9.42 -5.03 8.22
CA LYS A 91 9.18 -4.63 9.60
C LYS A 91 9.25 -3.12 9.77
N ARG A 92 10.23 -2.46 9.14
CA ARG A 92 10.39 -1.01 9.16
C ARG A 92 9.17 -0.30 8.57
N LYS A 93 8.72 -0.67 7.36
CA LYS A 93 7.51 -0.09 6.75
C LYS A 93 6.28 -0.26 7.65
N LEU A 94 6.09 -1.44 8.24
CA LEU A 94 4.99 -1.67 9.19
C LEU A 94 5.07 -0.78 10.44
N LEU A 95 6.27 -0.52 10.97
CA LEU A 95 6.46 0.40 12.10
C LEU A 95 6.13 1.83 11.69
N ASP A 96 6.54 2.25 10.50
CA ASP A 96 6.28 3.60 10.00
C ASP A 96 4.79 3.83 9.77
N VAL A 97 4.07 2.84 9.21
CA VAL A 97 2.60 2.88 9.08
C VAL A 97 1.94 3.03 10.46
N LYS A 98 2.33 2.23 11.45
CA LYS A 98 1.79 2.33 12.83
C LYS A 98 2.07 3.70 13.47
N ARG A 99 3.27 4.26 13.25
CA ARG A 99 3.63 5.60 13.73
C ARG A 99 2.74 6.67 13.09
N PHE A 100 2.52 6.56 11.79
CA PHE A 100 1.67 7.48 11.03
C PHE A 100 0.20 7.43 11.47
N GLU A 101 -0.37 6.25 11.69
CA GLU A 101 -1.73 6.08 12.21
C GLU A 101 -1.92 6.70 13.60
N LYS A 102 -0.94 6.51 14.49
CA LYS A 102 -0.92 7.18 15.80
C LYS A 102 -0.86 8.70 15.67
N GLY A 103 0.00 9.21 14.79
CA GLY A 103 0.10 10.65 14.49
C GLY A 103 -1.23 11.23 13.99
N LYS A 104 -1.88 10.57 13.03
CA LYS A 104 -3.22 10.94 12.54
C LYS A 104 -4.26 11.00 13.66
N THR A 105 -4.23 10.03 14.57
CA THR A 105 -5.14 9.97 15.72
C THR A 105 -4.93 11.16 16.66
N LEU A 106 -3.67 11.48 16.99
CA LEU A 106 -3.33 12.64 17.82
C LEU A 106 -3.77 13.95 17.17
N LEU A 107 -3.55 14.10 15.86
CA LEU A 107 -3.98 15.29 15.11
C LEU A 107 -5.50 15.46 15.14
N LYS A 108 -6.26 14.36 14.98
CA LYS A 108 -7.72 14.38 15.07
C LYS A 108 -8.20 14.85 16.45
N ILE A 109 -7.55 14.39 17.51
CA ILE A 109 -7.84 14.82 18.89
C ILE A 109 -7.54 16.31 19.06
N TYR A 110 -6.40 16.79 18.57
CA TYR A 110 -6.03 18.21 18.67
C TYR A 110 -7.02 19.11 17.93
N LYS A 111 -7.38 18.77 16.67
CA LYS A 111 -8.40 19.49 15.90
C LYS A 111 -9.74 19.56 16.63
N ARG A 112 -10.14 18.47 17.29
CA ARG A 112 -11.37 18.43 18.09
C ARG A 112 -11.31 19.36 19.31
N LYS A 113 -10.19 19.38 20.04
CA LYS A 113 -10.00 20.29 21.19
C LYS A 113 -10.03 21.77 20.79
N GLN A 114 -9.36 22.14 19.69
CA GLN A 114 -9.40 23.50 19.16
C GLN A 114 -10.83 23.91 18.77
N ASN A 115 -11.57 23.01 18.10
CA ASN A 115 -12.96 23.27 17.76
C ASN A 115 -13.83 23.49 19.01
N TYR A 116 -13.67 22.68 20.07
CA TYR A 116 -14.36 22.91 21.34
C TYR A 116 -14.02 24.25 21.98
N GLN A 117 -12.74 24.64 22.01
CA GLN A 117 -12.32 25.91 22.58
C GLN A 117 -12.90 27.10 21.80
N ILE A 118 -12.92 27.02 20.47
CA ILE A 118 -13.53 28.04 19.60
C ILE A 118 -15.03 28.17 19.88
N VAL A 119 -15.75 27.06 20.04
CA VAL A 119 -17.19 27.08 20.36
C VAL A 119 -17.44 27.72 21.74
N MET A 120 -16.62 27.40 22.75
CA MET A 120 -16.75 27.96 24.10
C MET A 120 -16.44 29.47 24.17
N LEU A 121 -15.58 29.98 23.29
CA LEU A 121 -15.22 31.40 23.23
C LEU A 121 -16.22 32.26 22.42
N LYS A 122 -17.17 31.63 21.72
CA LYS A 122 -18.17 32.31 20.86
C LYS A 122 -19.57 32.40 21.49
N ASN A 123 -19.74 31.86 22.70
CA ASN A 123 -20.92 32.03 23.57
C ASN A 123 -20.55 32.93 24.76
#